data_AF-A0AAE0N5K2-F1
#
_entry.id   AF-A0AAE0N5K2-F1
#
_cell.length_a   1.000
_cell.length_b   1.000
_cell.length_c   1.000
_cell.angle_alpha   90.00
_cell.angle_beta   90.00
_cell.angle_gamma   90.00
#
_symmetry.space_group_name_H-M   'P 1'
#
loop_
_entity.id
_entity.type
_entity.pdbx_description
1 polymer ?
#
loop_
_entity_poly.entity_id
_entity_poly.type
_entity_poly.pdbx_seq_one_letter_code
_entity_poly.pdbx_strand_id
1 'polypeptide(L)'
;MESPWQECACSALFPSLSALNDHLDEYKSLKTNLEKTIASASLALESCRAHSAAFEDGHEQSTKVRNCPYNGCKRVQAFSKLKEVRIHYRGHVECNEVCLCCGGRFKLASAFLRHIPDASQMDRMMAHYMSTRRENLVRRVDKELFEAEGRKNKTQEEDEDRRPPKRVKLTEIDPTASNGM
;
A
#
# COMPACT_ATOMS: atom_id res chain seq x y z
N MET A 1 20.08 68.04 2.20
CA MET A 1 19.06 67.56 1.26
C MET A 1 18.95 66.07 1.52
N GLU A 2 17.87 65.62 2.15
CA GLU A 2 17.65 64.20 2.42
C GLU A 2 17.07 63.58 1.14
N SER A 3 17.70 62.55 0.60
CA SER A 3 17.17 61.84 -0.56
C SER A 3 15.94 61.03 -0.13
N PRO A 4 14.83 61.10 -0.90
CA PRO A 4 13.61 60.36 -0.56
C PRO A 4 13.85 58.86 -0.71
N TRP A 5 13.77 58.15 0.41
CA TRP A 5 13.76 56.69 0.44
C TRP A 5 12.58 56.16 -0.35
N GLN A 6 12.77 55.04 -1.04
CA GLN A 6 11.71 54.36 -1.77
C GLN A 6 11.12 53.28 -0.87
N GLU A 7 9.80 53.20 -0.76
CA GLU A 7 9.10 52.23 0.08
C GLU A 7 8.40 51.18 -0.79
N CYS A 8 8.57 49.90 -0.47
CA CYS A 8 7.82 48.80 -1.07
C CYS A 8 6.54 48.50 -0.27
N ALA A 9 5.54 47.88 -0.90
CA ALA A 9 4.29 47.46 -0.23
C ALA A 9 4.52 46.44 0.92
N CYS A 10 5.70 45.82 1.00
CA CYS A 10 6.13 45.00 2.13
C CYS A 10 6.74 45.81 3.29
N SER A 11 6.64 47.14 3.24
CA SER A 11 7.22 48.10 4.19
C SER A 11 8.76 48.12 4.23
N ALA A 12 9.43 47.52 3.26
CA ALA A 12 10.88 47.64 3.11
C ALA A 12 11.26 48.99 2.49
N LEU A 13 12.29 49.63 3.06
CA LEU A 13 12.83 50.91 2.62
C LEU A 13 14.12 50.72 1.84
N PHE A 14 14.24 51.42 0.71
CA PHE A 14 15.36 51.30 -0.22
C PHE A 14 16.02 52.66 -0.46
N PRO A 15 17.37 52.70 -0.50
CA PRO A 15 18.11 53.95 -0.70
C PRO A 15 18.06 54.45 -2.15
N SER A 16 17.61 53.62 -3.10
CA SER A 16 17.51 53.96 -4.51
C SER A 16 16.37 53.20 -5.19
N LEU A 17 15.91 53.74 -6.32
CA LEU A 17 14.95 53.06 -7.19
C LEU A 17 15.50 51.74 -7.75
N SER A 18 16.81 51.67 -8.01
CA SER A 18 17.47 50.44 -8.45
C SER A 18 17.33 49.33 -7.41
N ALA A 19 17.61 49.63 -6.14
CA ALA A 19 17.51 48.66 -5.06
C ALA A 19 16.06 48.18 -4.82
N LEU A 20 15.08 49.06 -5.00
CA LEU A 20 13.66 48.67 -4.99
C LEU A 20 13.32 47.74 -6.18
N ASN A 21 13.81 48.03 -7.38
CA ASN A 21 13.57 47.19 -8.55
C ASN A 21 14.20 45.81 -8.41
N ASP A 22 15.44 45.73 -7.91
CA ASP A 22 16.12 44.45 -7.63
C ASP A 22 15.30 43.60 -6.64
N HIS A 23 14.77 44.23 -5.59
CA HIS A 23 13.87 43.56 -4.64
C HIS A 23 12.57 43.06 -5.29
N LEU A 24 11.95 43.85 -6.16
CA LEU A 24 10.75 43.43 -6.88
C LEU A 24 11.01 42.25 -7.82
N ASP A 25 12.19 42.21 -8.47
CA ASP A 25 12.57 41.12 -9.36
C ASP A 25 12.90 39.82 -8.60
N GLU A 26 13.47 39.92 -7.39
CA GLU A 26 13.60 38.79 -6.48
C GLU A 26 12.21 38.22 -6.10
N TYR A 27 11.25 39.10 -5.77
CA TYR A 27 9.90 38.68 -5.41
C TYR A 27 9.16 38.02 -6.59
N LYS A 28 9.33 38.52 -7.82
CA LYS A 28 8.81 37.88 -9.04
C LYS A 28 9.42 36.50 -9.24
N SER A 29 10.74 36.37 -9.06
CA SER A 29 11.46 35.10 -9.20
C SER A 29 10.98 34.08 -8.16
N LEU A 30 10.79 34.51 -6.90
CA LEU A 30 10.25 33.68 -5.83
C LEU A 30 8.83 33.19 -6.16
N LYS A 31 7.96 34.07 -6.64
CA LYS A 31 6.59 33.72 -7.05
C LYS A 31 6.60 32.63 -8.12
N THR A 32 7.39 32.79 -9.19
CA THR A 32 7.49 31.79 -10.26
C THR A 32 8.03 30.45 -9.75
N ASN A 33 8.99 30.45 -8.81
CA ASN A 33 9.51 29.21 -8.22
C ASN A 33 8.47 28.50 -7.34
N LEU A 34 7.66 29.25 -6.59
CA LEU A 34 6.55 28.70 -5.82
C LEU A 34 5.49 28.07 -6.72
N GLU A 35 5.09 28.76 -7.80
CA GLU A 35 4.13 28.24 -8.78
C GLU A 35 4.63 26.94 -9.43
N LYS A 36 5.91 26.86 -9.80
CA LYS A 36 6.53 25.63 -10.31
C LYS A 36 6.50 24.50 -9.27
N THR A 37 6.77 24.82 -8.01
CA THR A 37 6.75 23.84 -6.91
C THR A 37 5.34 23.30 -6.67
N ILE A 38 4.34 24.18 -6.67
CA ILE A 38 2.92 23.80 -6.54
C ILE A 38 2.50 22.91 -7.72
N ALA A 39 2.83 23.30 -8.96
CA ALA A 39 2.52 22.49 -10.13
C ALA A 39 3.18 21.10 -10.08
N SER A 40 4.45 21.04 -9.68
CA SER A 40 5.17 19.76 -9.51
C SER A 40 4.54 18.90 -8.42
N ALA A 41 4.10 19.48 -7.30
CA ALA A 41 3.43 18.76 -6.24
C ALA A 41 2.07 18.21 -6.68
N SER A 42 1.27 19.01 -7.41
CA SER A 42 -0.01 18.58 -7.98
C SER A 42 0.16 17.42 -8.96
N LEU A 43 1.14 17.48 -9.87
CA LEU A 43 1.46 16.39 -10.78
C LEU A 43 1.88 15.11 -10.04
N ALA A 44 2.69 15.24 -8.98
CA ALA A 44 3.07 14.11 -8.15
C ALA A 44 1.86 13.48 -7.43
N LEU A 45 0.92 14.30 -6.95
CA LEU A 45 -0.33 13.84 -6.34
C LEU A 45 -1.23 13.13 -7.35
N GLU A 46 -1.35 13.63 -8.57
CA GLU A 46 -2.11 12.98 -9.65
C GLU A 46 -1.49 11.64 -10.05
N SER A 47 -0.16 11.58 -10.16
CA SER A 47 0.57 10.33 -10.39
C SER A 47 0.32 9.33 -9.25
N CYS A 48 0.37 9.78 -7.98
CA CYS A 48 0.02 8.95 -6.82
C CYS A 48 -1.44 8.48 -6.85
N ARG A 49 -2.37 9.31 -7.32
CA ARG A 49 -3.79 8.95 -7.49
C ARG A 49 -3.96 7.86 -8.54
N ALA A 50 -3.23 7.94 -9.65
CA ALA A 50 -3.19 6.88 -10.66
C ALA A 50 -2.65 5.55 -10.08
N HIS A 51 -1.67 5.61 -9.17
CA HIS A 51 -1.22 4.42 -8.43
C HIS A 51 -2.31 3.84 -7.52
N SER A 52 -3.14 4.67 -6.87
CA SER A 52 -4.24 4.18 -6.02
C SER A 52 -5.41 3.58 -6.81
N ALA A 53 -5.72 4.12 -7.99
CA ALA A 53 -6.78 3.59 -8.84
C ALA A 53 -6.47 2.17 -9.38
N ALA A 54 -5.18 1.81 -9.52
CA ALA A 54 -4.78 0.47 -9.92
C ALA A 54 -4.97 -0.60 -8.82
N PHE A 55 -5.29 -0.21 -7.58
CA PHE A 55 -5.56 -1.13 -6.46
C PHE A 55 -6.99 -1.05 -5.93
N GLU A 56 -7.78 -0.08 -6.38
CA GLU A 56 -9.15 0.18 -5.93
C GLU A 56 -10.14 0.05 -7.12
N ASP A 57 -10.22 -1.12 -7.76
CA ASP A 57 -11.52 -1.54 -8.33
C ASP A 57 -11.62 -3.06 -8.54
N GLY A 58 -11.35 -3.77 -7.46
CA GLY A 58 -11.80 -5.14 -7.28
C GLY A 58 -12.46 -5.21 -5.92
N HIS A 59 -13.53 -4.44 -5.70
CA HIS A 59 -14.40 -4.60 -4.53
C HIS A 59 -15.21 -5.90 -4.69
N GLU A 60 -14.51 -7.01 -4.91
CA GLU A 60 -15.07 -8.34 -4.89
C GLU A 60 -15.44 -8.60 -3.43
N GLN A 61 -16.68 -8.26 -3.08
CA GLN A 61 -17.39 -8.71 -1.88
C GLN A 61 -17.65 -10.22 -1.98
N SER A 62 -16.62 -10.98 -2.37
CA SER A 62 -16.60 -12.41 -2.20
C SER A 62 -16.62 -12.64 -0.70
N THR A 63 -17.81 -12.96 -0.18
CA THR A 63 -18.06 -13.48 1.18
C THR A 63 -17.35 -14.82 1.43
N LYS A 64 -16.50 -15.25 0.50
CA LYS A 64 -15.70 -16.46 0.58
C LYS A 64 -14.73 -16.31 1.73
N VAL A 65 -15.06 -17.06 2.78
CA VAL A 65 -14.25 -17.31 3.96
C VAL A 65 -12.83 -17.70 3.51
N ARG A 66 -11.82 -16.92 3.91
CA ARG A 66 -10.43 -17.13 3.47
C ARG A 66 -9.58 -17.71 4.60
N ASN A 67 -8.92 -18.83 4.36
CA ASN A 67 -7.92 -19.36 5.29
C ASN A 67 -6.53 -18.80 4.97
N CYS A 68 -5.63 -18.78 5.94
CA CYS A 68 -4.23 -18.41 5.68
C CYS A 68 -3.62 -19.38 4.65
N PRO A 69 -2.97 -18.90 3.58
CA PRO A 69 -2.36 -19.78 2.58
C PRO A 69 -0.99 -20.34 2.99
N TYR A 70 -0.39 -19.85 4.09
CA TYR A 70 0.91 -20.32 4.56
C TYR A 70 0.85 -21.77 5.08
N ASN A 71 1.76 -22.62 4.58
CA ASN A 71 1.88 -24.01 5.00
C ASN A 71 2.40 -24.08 6.44
N GLY A 72 1.66 -24.76 7.31
CA GLY A 72 2.00 -24.85 8.74
C GLY A 72 1.49 -23.67 9.58
N CYS A 73 0.67 -22.79 9.01
CA CYS A 73 -0.04 -21.79 9.81
C CYS A 73 -0.98 -22.49 10.81
N LYS A 74 -0.78 -22.21 12.11
CA LYS A 74 -1.58 -22.81 13.20
C LYS A 74 -2.97 -22.19 13.36
N ARG A 75 -3.28 -21.11 12.63
CA ARG A 75 -4.57 -20.42 12.76
C ARG A 75 -5.65 -21.22 12.03
N VAL A 76 -6.59 -21.76 12.81
CA VAL A 76 -7.74 -22.51 12.30
C VAL A 76 -8.88 -21.58 11.87
N GLN A 77 -9.03 -20.44 12.56
CA GLN A 77 -10.08 -19.48 12.26
C GLN A 77 -9.82 -18.75 10.95
N ALA A 78 -10.77 -18.88 10.02
CA ALA A 78 -10.74 -18.16 8.77
C ALA A 78 -10.96 -16.65 8.94
N PHE A 79 -10.66 -15.91 7.88
CA PHE A 79 -10.77 -14.47 7.79
C PHE A 79 -12.01 -14.08 6.99
N SER A 80 -12.61 -12.97 7.40
CA SER A 80 -13.78 -12.39 6.73
C SER A 80 -13.37 -11.50 5.55
N LYS A 81 -12.17 -10.90 5.63
CA LYS A 81 -11.67 -9.92 4.65
C LYS A 81 -10.24 -10.24 4.22
N LEU A 82 -9.92 -10.00 2.96
CA LEU A 82 -8.55 -10.14 2.43
C LEU A 82 -7.54 -9.26 3.17
N LYS A 83 -7.95 -8.06 3.60
CA LYS A 83 -7.10 -7.16 4.40
C LYS A 83 -6.64 -7.82 5.70
N GLU A 84 -7.49 -8.63 6.34
CA GLU A 84 -7.15 -9.34 7.58
C GLU A 84 -6.14 -10.46 7.29
N VAL A 85 -6.33 -11.20 6.18
CA VAL A 85 -5.37 -12.20 5.70
C VAL A 85 -4.01 -11.54 5.45
N ARG A 86 -3.95 -10.40 4.75
CA ARG A 86 -2.71 -9.65 4.50
C ARG A 86 -2.01 -9.26 5.79
N ILE A 87 -2.74 -8.68 6.75
CA ILE A 87 -2.17 -8.27 8.05
C ILE A 87 -1.60 -9.48 8.79
N HIS A 88 -2.35 -10.59 8.83
CA HIS A 88 -1.90 -11.82 9.45
C HIS A 88 -0.68 -12.41 8.75
N TYR A 89 -0.66 -12.42 7.40
CA TYR A 89 0.39 -13.03 6.60
C TYR A 89 1.76 -12.34 6.79
N ARG A 90 1.79 -11.07 7.18
CA ARG A 90 3.02 -10.37 7.62
C ARG A 90 3.74 -11.09 8.77
N GLY A 91 3.02 -11.91 9.54
CA GLY A 91 3.59 -12.74 10.61
C GLY A 91 4.41 -13.93 10.11
N HIS A 92 4.21 -14.35 8.86
CA HIS A 92 4.91 -15.50 8.25
C HIS A 92 6.10 -15.09 7.39
N VAL A 93 6.18 -13.81 7.02
CA VAL A 93 7.25 -13.29 6.17
C VAL A 93 8.45 -12.92 7.04
N GLU A 94 9.56 -13.61 6.81
CA GLU A 94 10.84 -13.30 7.44
C GLU A 94 11.32 -11.90 7.05
N CYS A 95 11.81 -11.19 8.05
CA CYS A 95 12.39 -9.86 7.94
C CYS A 95 13.76 -9.93 8.61
N ASN A 96 14.74 -9.20 8.10
CA ASN A 96 16.05 -9.07 8.76
C ASN A 96 16.44 -7.59 8.81
N GLU A 97 15.43 -6.72 8.93
CA GLU A 97 15.63 -5.28 8.92
C GLU A 97 16.07 -4.77 10.29
N VAL A 98 16.83 -3.68 10.26
CA VAL A 98 17.29 -2.97 11.45
C VAL A 98 16.71 -1.56 11.42
N CYS A 99 16.06 -1.14 12.50
CA CYS A 99 15.63 0.24 12.63
C CYS A 99 16.86 1.14 12.83
N LEU A 100 17.02 2.15 11.98
CA LEU A 100 18.14 3.10 12.09
C LEU A 100 18.04 4.01 13.32
N CYS A 101 16.83 4.21 13.86
CA CYS A 101 16.62 5.07 15.03
C CYS A 101 17.05 4.39 16.32
N CYS A 102 16.57 3.15 16.54
CA CYS A 102 16.77 2.45 17.81
C CYS A 102 17.74 1.25 17.74
N GLY A 103 18.26 0.92 16.55
CA GLY A 103 19.12 -0.25 16.32
C GLY A 103 18.42 -1.60 16.46
N GLY A 104 17.10 -1.61 16.68
CA GLY A 104 16.32 -2.84 16.86
C GLY A 104 16.33 -3.72 15.61
N ARG A 105 16.62 -5.00 15.77
CA ARG A 105 16.58 -6.00 14.69
C ARG A 105 15.27 -6.76 14.70
N PHE A 106 14.61 -6.86 13.56
CA PHE A 106 13.29 -7.46 13.44
C PHE A 106 13.36 -8.70 12.57
N LYS A 107 13.01 -9.86 13.14
CA LYS A 107 12.98 -11.16 12.45
C LYS A 107 11.75 -11.40 11.56
N LEU A 108 10.67 -10.64 11.80
CA LEU A 108 9.39 -10.80 11.13
C LEU A 108 8.88 -9.47 10.58
N ALA A 109 8.25 -9.52 9.41
CA ALA A 109 7.76 -8.31 8.76
C ALA A 109 6.69 -7.60 9.61
N SER A 110 5.81 -8.37 10.25
CA SER A 110 4.81 -7.84 11.18
C SER A 110 5.40 -7.07 12.36
N ALA A 111 6.61 -7.43 12.81
CA ALA A 111 7.28 -6.75 13.91
C ALA A 111 7.86 -5.41 13.44
N PHE A 112 8.56 -5.41 12.30
CA PHE A 112 9.11 -4.18 11.71
C PHE A 112 8.02 -3.19 11.29
N LEU A 113 6.92 -3.67 10.68
CA LEU A 113 5.83 -2.80 10.22
C LEU A 113 5.02 -2.19 11.37
N ARG A 114 4.92 -2.87 12.51
CA ARG A 114 4.30 -2.30 13.73
C ARG A 114 5.23 -1.39 14.51
N HIS A 115 6.54 -1.49 14.28
CA HIS A 115 7.50 -0.63 14.94
C HIS A 115 7.34 0.81 14.43
N ILE A 116 6.97 1.72 15.33
CA ILE A 116 6.87 3.15 15.08
C ILE A 116 8.09 3.79 15.75
N PRO A 117 9.11 4.23 15.00
CA PRO A 117 10.26 4.90 15.58
C PRO A 117 9.87 6.28 16.13
N ASP A 118 10.64 6.76 17.10
CA ASP A 118 10.50 8.12 17.63
C ASP A 118 10.89 9.14 16.55
N ALA A 119 9.95 10.01 16.19
CA ALA A 119 10.14 11.01 15.14
C ALA A 119 11.23 12.05 15.51
N SER A 120 11.47 12.29 16.80
CA SER A 120 12.51 13.22 17.25
C SER A 120 13.93 12.75 16.93
N GLN A 121 14.10 11.45 16.69
CA GLN A 121 15.40 10.82 16.39
C GLN A 121 15.63 10.57 14.89
N MET A 122 14.70 11.00 14.02
CA MET A 122 14.80 10.78 12.58
C MET A 122 15.21 12.05 11.85
N ASP A 123 16.38 12.01 11.19
CA ASP A 123 16.66 12.96 10.11
C ASP A 123 15.86 12.63 8.84
N ARG A 124 15.89 13.54 7.87
CA ARG A 124 15.16 13.40 6.59
C ARG A 124 15.58 12.16 5.80
N MET A 125 16.85 11.77 5.86
CA MET A 125 17.39 10.62 5.14
C MET A 125 16.94 9.31 5.79
N MET A 126 16.98 9.22 7.12
CA MET A 126 16.47 8.09 7.90
C MET A 126 14.97 7.91 7.68
N ALA A 127 14.20 9.00 7.72
CA ALA A 127 12.76 8.95 7.46
C ALA A 127 12.46 8.42 6.06
N HIS A 128 13.18 8.89 5.04
CA HIS A 128 13.05 8.40 3.67
C HIS A 128 13.39 6.91 3.57
N TYR A 129 14.54 6.49 4.11
CA TYR A 129 14.94 5.08 4.14
C TYR A 129 13.87 4.20 4.80
N MET A 130 13.39 4.59 5.98
CA MET A 130 12.39 3.84 6.73
C MET A 130 11.06 3.73 5.96
N SER A 131 10.62 4.81 5.29
CA SER A 131 9.41 4.78 4.44
C SER A 131 9.58 3.82 3.26
N THR A 132 10.65 3.99 2.48
CA THR A 132 10.94 3.13 1.32
C THR A 132 11.07 1.68 1.73
N ARG A 133 11.68 1.40 2.88
CA ARG A 133 11.84 0.03 3.36
C ARG A 133 10.53 -0.59 3.82
N ARG A 134 9.67 0.17 4.48
CA ARG A 134 8.30 -0.27 4.83
C ARG A 134 7.49 -0.58 3.58
N GLU A 135 7.52 0.28 2.56
CA GLU A 135 6.82 0.06 1.28
C GLU A 135 7.29 -1.21 0.57
N ASN A 136 8.62 -1.40 0.46
CA ASN A 136 9.20 -2.59 -0.15
C ASN A 136 8.81 -3.87 0.61
N LEU A 137 8.77 -3.82 1.93
CA LEU A 137 8.36 -4.95 2.75
C LEU A 137 6.86 -5.27 2.57
N VAL A 138 6.00 -4.27 2.45
CA VAL A 138 4.59 -4.47 2.11
C VAL A 138 4.44 -5.12 0.74
N ARG A 139 5.11 -4.62 -0.30
CA ARG A 139 5.09 -5.22 -1.65
C ARG A 139 5.57 -6.67 -1.63
N ARG A 140 6.62 -6.97 -0.87
CA ARG A 140 7.14 -8.33 -0.70
C ARG A 140 6.09 -9.25 -0.04
N VAL A 141 5.46 -8.80 1.04
CA VAL A 141 4.39 -9.55 1.72
C VAL A 141 3.23 -9.85 0.76
N ASP A 142 2.80 -8.85 0.00
CA ASP A 142 1.69 -9.02 -0.94
C ASP A 142 2.05 -10.00 -2.07
N LYS A 143 3.28 -9.92 -2.60
CA LYS A 143 3.80 -10.88 -3.60
C LYS A 143 3.83 -12.31 -3.04
N GLU A 144 4.41 -12.51 -1.86
CA GLU A 144 4.51 -13.85 -1.25
C GLU A 144 3.13 -14.43 -0.91
N LEU A 145 2.18 -13.57 -0.50
CA LEU A 145 0.79 -13.96 -0.26
C LEU A 145 0.14 -14.44 -1.56
N PHE A 146 0.24 -13.64 -2.63
CA PHE A 146 -0.32 -13.98 -3.94
C PHE A 146 0.21 -15.31 -4.47
N GLU A 147 1.52 -15.53 -4.39
CA GLU A 147 2.14 -16.80 -4.77
C GLU A 147 1.66 -17.97 -3.91
N ALA A 148 1.45 -17.76 -2.60
CA ALA A 148 0.93 -18.81 -1.72
C ALA A 148 -0.54 -19.16 -2.00
N GLU A 149 -1.37 -18.17 -2.31
CA GLU A 149 -2.76 -18.41 -2.75
C GLU A 149 -2.80 -19.17 -4.08
N GLY A 150 -1.96 -18.78 -5.06
CA GLY A 150 -1.87 -19.47 -6.35
C GLY A 150 -1.41 -20.93 -6.24
N ARG A 151 -0.49 -21.24 -5.31
CA ARG A 151 -0.08 -22.62 -5.01
C ARG A 151 -1.24 -23.47 -4.47
N LYS A 152 -2.07 -22.91 -3.58
CA LYS A 152 -3.22 -23.63 -3.02
C LYS A 152 -4.27 -23.99 -4.07
N ASN A 153 -4.55 -23.07 -4.99
CA ASN A 153 -5.57 -23.31 -6.03
C ASN A 153 -5.16 -24.47 -6.95
N LYS A 154 -3.89 -24.52 -7.38
CA LYS A 154 -3.37 -25.62 -8.21
C LYS A 154 -3.49 -26.98 -7.54
N THR A 155 -3.17 -27.07 -6.24
CA THR A 155 -3.31 -28.32 -5.48
C THR A 155 -4.77 -28.77 -5.36
N GLN A 156 -5.73 -27.84 -5.30
CA GLN A 156 -7.15 -28.20 -5.24
C GLN A 156 -7.68 -28.75 -6.57
N GLU A 157 -7.26 -28.18 -7.70
CA GLU A 157 -7.64 -28.65 -9.03
C GLU A 157 -7.11 -30.07 -9.32
N GLU A 158 -5.86 -30.36 -8.95
CA GLU A 158 -5.25 -31.69 -9.15
C GLU A 158 -5.90 -32.80 -8.29
N ASP A 159 -6.39 -32.46 -7.09
CA ASP A 159 -7.06 -33.42 -6.20
C ASP A 159 -8.51 -33.68 -6.65
N GLU A 160 -9.17 -32.70 -7.27
CA GLU A 160 -10.51 -32.88 -7.82
C GLU A 160 -10.50 -33.84 -9.03
N ASP A 161 -9.52 -33.74 -9.92
CA ASP A 161 -9.39 -34.60 -11.11
C ASP A 161 -9.07 -36.06 -10.77
N ARG A 162 -8.42 -36.30 -9.61
CA ARG A 162 -8.17 -37.66 -9.09
C ARG A 162 -9.37 -38.27 -8.38
N ARG A 163 -10.47 -37.53 -8.21
CA ARG A 163 -11.64 -38.02 -7.50
C ARG A 163 -12.37 -39.03 -8.40
N PRO A 164 -12.49 -40.31 -8.00
CA PRO A 164 -13.15 -41.30 -8.83
C PRO A 164 -14.59 -40.86 -9.13
N PRO A 165 -15.07 -41.05 -10.38
CA PRO A 165 -16.38 -40.58 -10.79
C PRO A 165 -17.44 -41.11 -9.82
N LYS A 166 -18.22 -40.20 -9.25
CA LYS A 166 -19.32 -40.55 -8.34
C LYS A 166 -20.24 -41.50 -9.10
N ARG A 167 -20.26 -42.77 -8.69
CA ARG A 167 -21.24 -43.74 -9.18
C ARG A 167 -22.63 -43.18 -8.89
N VAL A 168 -23.27 -42.65 -9.92
CA VAL A 168 -24.68 -42.25 -9.85
C VAL A 168 -25.45 -43.53 -9.57
N LYS A 169 -26.07 -43.62 -8.39
CA LYS A 169 -27.03 -44.70 -8.12
C LYS A 169 -28.17 -44.51 -9.11
N LEU A 170 -28.26 -45.41 -10.09
CA LEU A 170 -29.42 -45.58 -10.94
C LEU A 170 -30.59 -45.86 -9.99
N THR A 171 -31.43 -44.87 -9.73
CA THR A 171 -32.70 -45.09 -9.05
C THR A 171 -33.55 -45.93 -9.98
N GLU A 172 -33.94 -47.11 -9.50
CA GLU A 172 -34.84 -48.04 -10.16
C GLU A 172 -36.10 -47.29 -10.59
N ILE A 173 -36.37 -47.32 -11.89
CA ILE A 173 -37.61 -46.82 -12.48
C ILE A 173 -38.69 -47.80 -12.03
N ASP A 174 -39.59 -47.34 -11.15
CA ASP A 174 -40.71 -48.15 -10.66
C ASP A 174 -41.71 -48.42 -11.81
N PRO A 175 -41.86 -49.67 -12.27
CA PRO A 175 -42.74 -50.02 -13.38
C PRO A 175 -44.10 -50.47 -12.83
N THR A 176 -44.81 -49.58 -12.13
CA THR A 176 -46.22 -49.82 -11.75
C THR A 176 -47.10 -48.62 -12.09
N ALA A 177 -47.19 -48.33 -13.39
CA ALA A 177 -48.28 -47.53 -13.95
C ALA A 177 -48.87 -48.28 -15.15
N SER A 178 -49.49 -49.43 -14.89
CA SER A 178 -50.46 -50.01 -15.80
C SER A 178 -51.68 -50.47 -15.02
N ASN A 179 -52.83 -50.12 -15.59
CA ASN A 179 -54.19 -50.58 -15.31
C ASN A 179 -55.02 -49.77 -14.31
N GLY A 180 -55.97 -49.03 -14.88
CA GLY A 180 -57.14 -48.51 -14.19
C GLY A 180 -58.08 -47.81 -15.16
N MET A 181 -58.78 -48.62 -15.98
CA MET A 181 -60.07 -48.40 -16.68
C MET A 181 -60.38 -47.05 -17.32
#